data_AF-A0A0B6ZM63-F1
#
_entry.id   AF-A0A0B6ZM63-F1
#
_cell.length_a   1.000
_cell.length_b   1.000
_cell.length_c   1.000
_cell.angle_alpha   90.00
_cell.angle_beta   90.00
_cell.angle_gamma   90.00
#
_symmetry.space_group_name_H-M   'P 1'
#
loop_
_entity.id
_entity.type
_entity.pdbx_description
1 polymer ?
#
loop_
_entity_poly.entity_id
_entity_poly.type
_entity_poly.pdbx_seq_one_letter_code
_entity_poly.pdbx_strand_id
1 'polypeptide(L)'
;SVEEVETIIIKMDFKLVVVVAVATLLLVVEAHHRHYDNQRNNGNSRIPFREGLYSWNRDLGRNRQVPEFAYVPPGSQLIYGQSEDASLQSLNYQPASSFYDFSTPVPIGVAAPVDGPCYYSNTTLNLGQTITNLNNINNTVITNTNEVPLDGTAVPLTPQEVQNLFGAYPNLAPVCDGRQIIPTFPQGAVPVPVPGPTVVIQLFSLDSVFKVTVPRPTRYTNNNNNHRQDSGSRERHRQGHRQGHR
;
A
#
# COMPACT_ATOMS: atom_id res chain seq x y z
N SER A 1 50.26 16.06 -35.88
CA SER A 1 49.23 15.03 -36.08
C SER A 1 48.36 15.02 -34.85
N VAL A 2 47.16 15.57 -34.95
CA VAL A 2 46.17 15.58 -33.86
C VAL A 2 45.05 14.67 -34.33
N GLU A 3 44.84 13.56 -33.63
CA GLU A 3 43.79 12.57 -33.90
C GLU A 3 42.41 13.21 -33.71
N GLU A 4 41.59 13.17 -34.77
CA GLU A 4 40.16 13.44 -34.72
C GLU A 4 39.46 12.30 -33.97
N VAL A 5 38.97 12.58 -32.76
CA VAL A 5 38.05 11.70 -32.05
C VAL A 5 36.63 11.97 -32.59
N GLU A 6 36.21 11.19 -33.58
CA GLU A 6 34.83 11.18 -34.07
C GLU A 6 33.88 10.77 -32.92
N THR A 7 33.04 11.71 -32.50
CA THR A 7 32.03 11.46 -31.48
C THR A 7 30.79 10.89 -32.15
N ILE A 8 30.57 9.58 -32.01
CA ILE A 8 29.37 8.89 -32.49
C ILE A 8 28.19 9.26 -31.58
N ILE A 9 27.37 10.21 -32.02
CA ILE A 9 26.11 10.55 -31.35
C ILE A 9 25.04 9.54 -31.79
N ILE A 10 24.83 8.50 -30.97
CA ILE A 10 23.74 7.55 -31.17
C ILE A 10 22.44 8.25 -30.77
N LYS A 11 21.63 8.67 -31.76
CA LYS A 11 20.25 9.09 -31.55
C LYS A 11 19.42 7.86 -31.13
N MET A 12 19.37 7.58 -29.83
CA MET A 12 18.45 6.59 -29.29
C MET A 12 17.03 7.16 -29.33
N ASP A 13 16.11 6.40 -29.93
CA ASP A 13 14.69 6.72 -29.91
C ASP A 13 14.19 6.73 -28.47
N PHE A 14 13.60 7.84 -28.03
CA PHE A 14 13.05 8.01 -26.69
C PHE A 14 12.06 6.89 -26.31
N LYS A 15 11.32 6.36 -27.29
CA LYS A 15 10.40 5.23 -27.07
C LYS A 15 11.14 3.96 -26.67
N LEU A 16 12.32 3.71 -27.24
CA LEU A 16 13.13 2.54 -26.91
C LEU A 16 13.69 2.65 -25.49
N VAL A 17 14.12 3.84 -25.07
CA VAL A 17 14.61 4.08 -23.70
C VAL A 17 13.49 3.83 -22.68
N VAL A 18 12.28 4.30 -22.95
CA VAL A 18 11.12 4.08 -22.07
C VAL A 18 10.76 2.59 -22.00
N VAL A 19 10.75 1.87 -23.13
CA VAL A 19 10.44 0.43 -23.16
C VAL A 19 11.47 -0.37 -22.38
N VAL A 20 12.76 -0.06 -22.53
CA VAL A 20 13.83 -0.74 -21.79
C VAL A 20 13.70 -0.47 -20.29
N ALA A 21 13.43 0.78 -19.88
CA ALA A 21 13.26 1.14 -18.48
C ALA A 21 12.04 0.46 -17.82
N VAL A 22 10.91 0.35 -18.54
CA VAL A 22 9.72 -0.36 -18.05
C VAL A 22 9.98 -1.86 -17.94
N ALA A 23 10.68 -2.45 -18.93
CA ALA A 23 11.02 -3.87 -18.90
C ALA A 23 11.97 -4.21 -17.73
N THR A 24 12.98 -3.39 -17.45
CA THR A 24 13.84 -3.58 -16.28
C THR A 24 13.07 -3.41 -14.97
N LEU A 25 12.17 -2.43 -14.86
CA LEU A 25 11.34 -2.26 -13.67
C LEU A 25 10.46 -3.50 -13.41
N LEU A 26 9.81 -4.03 -14.45
CA LEU A 26 8.97 -5.23 -14.34
C LEU A 26 9.80 -6.46 -13.90
N LEU A 27 11.00 -6.64 -14.45
CA LEU A 27 11.89 -7.75 -14.04
C LEU A 27 12.35 -7.61 -12.58
N VAL A 28 12.59 -6.39 -12.09
CA VAL A 28 12.95 -6.15 -10.68
C VAL A 28 11.77 -6.44 -9.76
N VAL A 29 10.56 -6.02 -10.14
CA VAL A 29 9.33 -6.29 -9.38
C VAL A 29 9.06 -7.80 -9.31
N GLU A 30 9.20 -8.51 -10.43
CA GLU A 30 8.98 -9.96 -10.48
C GLU A 30 10.04 -10.74 -9.69
N ALA A 31 11.30 -10.30 -9.71
CA ALA A 31 12.36 -10.86 -8.89
C ALA A 31 12.12 -10.64 -7.39
N HIS A 32 11.62 -9.46 -7.00
CA HIS A 32 11.21 -9.18 -5.62
C HIS A 32 10.05 -10.06 -5.16
N HIS A 33 9.05 -10.26 -6.02
CA HIS A 33 7.89 -11.11 -5.71
C HIS A 33 8.30 -12.57 -5.53
N ARG A 34 9.14 -13.11 -6.43
CA ARG A 34 9.65 -14.50 -6.33
C ARG A 34 10.51 -14.73 -5.10
N HIS A 35 11.29 -13.71 -4.67
CA HIS A 35 12.06 -13.84 -3.43
C HIS A 35 11.16 -13.87 -2.19
N TYR A 36 10.04 -13.14 -2.21
CA TYR A 36 9.08 -13.09 -1.10
C TYR A 36 8.27 -14.39 -0.96
N ASP A 37 7.78 -14.96 -2.06
CA ASP A 37 7.01 -16.22 -2.02
C ASP A 37 7.85 -17.41 -1.51
N ASN A 38 9.15 -17.39 -1.76
CA ASN A 38 10.07 -18.43 -1.28
C ASN A 38 10.36 -18.32 0.23
N GLN A 39 10.17 -17.15 0.84
CA GLN A 39 10.33 -16.97 2.30
C GLN A 39 9.09 -17.38 3.09
N ARG A 40 7.90 -17.36 2.48
CA ARG A 40 6.64 -17.78 3.11
C ARG A 40 6.57 -19.28 3.45
N ASN A 41 7.36 -20.11 2.75
CA ASN A 41 7.37 -21.57 2.93
C ASN A 41 8.45 -22.10 3.88
N ASN A 42 9.40 -21.26 4.33
CA ASN A 42 10.44 -21.66 5.27
C ASN A 42 10.18 -21.00 6.63
N GLY A 43 9.39 -21.68 7.47
CA GLY A 43 9.00 -21.28 8.82
C GLY A 43 10.14 -21.20 9.85
N ASN A 44 11.34 -20.77 9.47
CA ASN A 44 12.44 -20.50 10.40
C ASN A 44 13.52 -19.54 9.85
N SER A 45 13.25 -18.81 8.76
CA SER A 45 14.17 -17.77 8.31
C SER A 45 14.06 -16.55 9.21
N ARG A 46 14.89 -16.52 10.26
CA ARG A 46 15.27 -15.26 10.92
C ARG A 46 15.71 -14.30 9.83
N ILE A 47 14.88 -13.28 9.56
CA ILE A 47 15.23 -12.18 8.66
C ILE A 47 16.56 -11.64 9.16
N PRO A 48 17.64 -11.59 8.35
CA PRO A 48 18.89 -11.02 8.79
C PRO A 48 18.60 -9.59 9.26
N PHE A 49 19.10 -9.23 10.45
CA PHE A 49 19.01 -7.87 11.00
C PHE A 49 19.48 -6.89 9.92
N ARG A 50 18.53 -6.28 9.20
CA ARG A 50 18.79 -5.14 8.35
C ARG A 50 18.64 -3.92 9.25
N GLU A 51 19.66 -3.09 9.30
CA GLU A 51 19.59 -1.82 10.02
C GLU A 51 18.33 -1.06 9.59
N GLY A 52 17.57 -0.57 10.58
CA GLY A 52 16.31 0.14 10.35
C GLY A 52 15.08 -0.74 10.12
N LEU A 53 15.16 -2.08 10.24
CA LEU A 53 13.99 -2.95 10.25
C LEU A 53 13.47 -3.18 11.68
N TYR A 54 12.18 -2.98 11.86
CA TYR A 54 11.44 -3.15 13.11
C TYR A 54 10.30 -4.12 12.89
N SER A 55 10.02 -4.99 13.86
CA SER A 55 8.88 -5.91 13.80
C SER A 55 8.25 -6.08 15.17
N TRP A 56 6.93 -6.20 15.22
CA TRP A 56 6.18 -6.47 16.46
C TRP A 56 4.92 -7.25 16.13
N ASN A 57 4.26 -7.76 17.16
CA ASN A 57 2.93 -8.35 17.04
C ASN A 57 1.91 -7.45 17.74
N ARG A 58 0.78 -7.17 17.10
CA ARG A 58 -0.32 -6.46 17.73
C ARG A 58 -1.40 -7.44 18.15
N ASP A 59 -1.69 -7.47 19.44
CA ASP A 59 -2.79 -8.23 20.02
C ASP A 59 -4.11 -7.49 19.81
N LEU A 60 -5.02 -8.13 19.08
CA LEU A 60 -6.38 -7.64 18.80
C LEU A 60 -7.40 -8.22 19.79
N GLY A 61 -6.93 -8.94 20.82
CA GLY A 61 -7.74 -9.74 21.71
C GLY A 61 -8.17 -11.06 21.08
N ARG A 62 -8.89 -11.88 21.86
CA ARG A 62 -9.44 -13.19 21.42
C ARG A 62 -8.37 -14.14 20.85
N ASN A 63 -7.18 -14.13 21.44
CA ASN A 63 -6.02 -14.95 21.03
C ASN A 63 -5.57 -14.69 19.58
N ARG A 64 -5.70 -13.46 19.09
CA ARG A 64 -5.30 -13.10 17.73
C ARG A 64 -4.27 -12.00 17.73
N GLN A 65 -3.13 -12.32 17.14
CA GLN A 65 -2.03 -11.40 16.95
C GLN A 65 -1.80 -11.19 15.46
N VAL A 66 -1.46 -9.95 15.10
CA VAL A 66 -1.15 -9.58 13.73
C VAL A 66 0.30 -9.12 13.67
N PRO A 67 1.13 -9.74 12.80
CA PRO A 67 2.49 -9.29 12.60
C PRO A 67 2.49 -7.96 11.85
N GLU A 68 3.28 -7.04 12.34
CA GLU A 68 3.53 -5.75 11.73
C GLU A 68 5.03 -5.50 11.66
N PHE A 69 5.41 -4.70 10.66
CA PHE A 69 6.78 -4.27 10.50
C PHE A 69 6.85 -2.82 10.09
N ALA A 70 7.99 -2.21 10.40
CA ALA A 70 8.37 -0.92 9.88
C ALA A 70 9.81 -0.96 9.37
N TYR A 71 10.07 -0.20 8.31
CA TYR A 71 11.39 -0.02 7.73
C TYR A 71 11.74 1.46 7.67
N VAL A 72 12.90 1.79 8.22
CA VAL A 72 13.54 3.10 8.20
C VAL A 72 14.80 2.96 7.36
N PRO A 73 14.82 3.45 6.10
CA PRO A 73 16.02 3.34 5.28
C PRO A 73 17.19 4.10 5.92
N PRO A 74 18.42 3.55 5.93
CA PRO A 74 19.57 4.22 6.53
C PRO A 74 19.79 5.63 5.97
N GLY A 75 19.95 6.62 6.86
CA GLY A 75 20.14 8.03 6.49
C GLY A 75 18.91 8.72 5.89
N SER A 76 17.74 8.05 5.90
CA SER A 76 16.49 8.59 5.37
C SER A 76 15.65 9.24 6.46
N GLN A 77 14.74 10.13 6.04
CA GLN A 77 13.71 10.74 6.89
C GLN A 77 12.34 10.12 6.60
N LEU A 78 12.34 8.85 6.18
CA LEU A 78 11.16 8.11 5.75
C LEU A 78 10.95 6.91 6.65
N ILE A 79 9.70 6.59 6.92
CA ILE A 79 9.31 5.37 7.63
C ILE A 79 8.18 4.69 6.85
N TYR A 80 8.39 3.44 6.49
CA TYR A 80 7.39 2.59 5.86
C TYR A 80 6.89 1.61 6.89
N GLY A 81 5.58 1.49 7.07
CA GLY A 81 4.94 0.50 7.93
C GLY A 81 4.02 -0.39 7.13
N GLN A 82 3.86 -1.63 7.56
CA GLN A 82 2.93 -2.55 6.92
C GLN A 82 2.38 -3.55 7.95
N SER A 83 1.12 -3.89 7.75
CA SER A 83 0.44 -4.96 8.46
C SER A 83 0.21 -6.15 7.54
N GLU A 84 0.62 -7.34 7.98
CA GLU A 84 0.49 -8.56 7.21
C GLU A 84 -0.56 -9.47 7.84
N ASP A 85 -1.84 -9.20 7.59
CA ASP A 85 -2.87 -10.21 7.85
C ASP A 85 -4.11 -10.01 6.98
N ALA A 86 -4.28 -10.88 5.97
CA ALA A 86 -5.47 -10.93 5.11
C ALA A 86 -6.78 -11.16 5.91
N SER A 87 -6.67 -11.73 7.10
CA SER A 87 -7.80 -12.05 7.93
C SER A 87 -8.28 -10.84 8.79
N LEU A 88 -7.58 -9.70 8.76
CA LEU A 88 -7.98 -8.43 9.39
C LEU A 88 -9.39 -7.95 9.00
N GLN A 89 -9.79 -8.22 7.77
CA GLN A 89 -11.11 -7.83 7.27
C GLN A 89 -12.24 -8.41 8.11
N SER A 90 -12.06 -9.63 8.65
CA SER A 90 -13.03 -10.27 9.55
C SER A 90 -13.22 -9.56 10.90
N LEU A 91 -12.31 -8.64 11.26
CA LEU A 91 -12.31 -7.86 12.49
C LEU A 91 -12.58 -6.37 12.24
N ASN A 92 -13.06 -6.00 11.06
CA ASN A 92 -13.28 -4.60 10.66
C ASN A 92 -12.00 -3.75 10.62
N TYR A 93 -10.85 -4.39 10.37
CA TYR A 93 -9.60 -3.73 10.01
C TYR A 93 -9.33 -3.91 8.53
N GLN A 94 -8.83 -2.86 7.87
CA GLN A 94 -8.36 -3.00 6.50
C GLN A 94 -6.84 -3.20 6.52
N PRO A 95 -6.32 -4.24 5.85
CA PRO A 95 -4.90 -4.34 5.58
C PRO A 95 -4.43 -3.07 4.89
N ALA A 96 -3.40 -2.43 5.42
CA ALA A 96 -2.87 -1.18 4.93
C ALA A 96 -1.36 -1.09 5.13
N SER A 97 -0.73 -0.34 4.24
CA SER A 97 0.61 0.19 4.45
C SER A 97 0.50 1.59 5.02
N SER A 98 1.38 1.92 5.95
CA SER A 98 1.57 3.29 6.42
C SER A 98 2.88 3.85 5.90
N PHE A 99 2.93 5.16 5.69
CA PHE A 99 4.11 5.86 5.22
C PHE A 99 4.21 7.20 5.91
N TYR A 100 5.39 7.51 6.44
CA TYR A 100 5.67 8.79 7.08
C TYR A 100 6.85 9.45 6.39
N ASP A 101 6.69 10.71 6.05
CA ASP A 101 7.73 11.54 5.43
C ASP A 101 8.02 12.73 6.33
N PHE A 102 9.24 12.76 6.87
CA PHE A 102 9.78 13.83 7.71
C PHE A 102 10.77 14.73 6.96
N SER A 103 10.95 14.55 5.65
CA SER A 103 11.95 15.26 4.83
C SER A 103 11.67 16.75 4.64
N THR A 104 10.48 17.20 5.01
CA THR A 104 10.07 18.61 4.92
C THR A 104 9.71 19.16 6.31
N PRO A 105 9.62 20.50 6.48
CA PRO A 105 9.22 21.11 7.74
C PRO A 105 7.80 20.73 8.21
N VAL A 106 6.96 20.26 7.30
CA VAL A 106 5.60 19.79 7.60
C VAL A 106 5.57 18.29 7.38
N PRO A 107 5.82 17.47 8.41
CA PRO A 107 5.82 16.03 8.24
C PRO A 107 4.42 15.52 7.94
N ILE A 108 4.33 14.48 7.12
CA ILE A 108 3.07 13.85 6.74
C ILE A 108 3.06 12.37 7.12
N GLY A 109 1.87 11.86 7.38
CA GLY A 109 1.58 10.44 7.52
C GLY A 109 0.50 10.04 6.53
N VAL A 110 0.66 8.86 5.94
CA VAL A 110 -0.24 8.28 4.95
C VAL A 110 -0.61 6.87 5.37
N ALA A 111 -1.88 6.53 5.25
CA ALA A 111 -2.38 5.17 5.34
C ALA A 111 -3.00 4.78 4.00
N ALA A 112 -2.48 3.71 3.42
CA ALA A 112 -2.81 3.20 2.10
C ALA A 112 -3.35 1.76 2.25
N PRO A 113 -4.69 1.58 2.38
CA PRO A 113 -5.32 0.27 2.35
C PRO A 113 -4.92 -0.52 1.09
N VAL A 114 -5.05 -1.84 1.08
CA VAL A 114 -4.82 -2.64 -0.13
C VAL A 114 -5.80 -2.24 -1.24
N ASP A 115 -7.10 -2.14 -0.90
CA ASP A 115 -8.16 -1.72 -1.81
C ASP A 115 -8.76 -0.40 -1.33
N GLY A 116 -8.56 0.69 -2.07
CA GLY A 116 -9.21 1.97 -1.78
C GLY A 116 -8.35 3.21 -2.04
N PRO A 117 -8.74 4.39 -1.51
CA PRO A 117 -7.95 5.62 -1.61
C PRO A 117 -6.78 5.60 -0.63
N CYS A 118 -5.79 6.48 -0.86
CA CYS A 118 -4.79 6.84 0.13
C CYS A 118 -5.34 7.93 1.05
N TYR A 119 -5.24 7.74 2.36
CA TYR A 119 -5.58 8.73 3.36
C TYR A 119 -4.30 9.41 3.83
N TYR A 120 -4.17 10.72 3.65
CA TYR A 120 -2.98 11.46 4.11
C TYR A 120 -3.37 12.56 5.11
N SER A 121 -2.48 12.83 6.06
CA SER A 121 -2.62 13.92 7.02
C SER A 121 -1.24 14.49 7.35
N ASN A 122 -1.20 15.74 7.77
CA ASN A 122 -0.05 16.24 8.51
C ASN A 122 0.05 15.48 9.83
N THR A 123 1.28 15.23 10.29
CA THR A 123 1.53 14.61 11.59
C THR A 123 2.21 15.60 12.53
N THR A 124 1.94 15.47 13.82
CA THR A 124 2.68 16.19 14.88
C THR A 124 3.87 15.39 15.39
N LEU A 125 4.01 14.13 14.95
CA LEU A 125 5.15 13.30 15.25
C LEU A 125 6.40 13.89 14.61
N ASN A 126 7.54 13.73 15.29
CA ASN A 126 8.84 13.95 14.69
C ASN A 126 9.59 12.62 14.48
N LEU A 127 10.59 12.64 13.61
CA LEU A 127 11.36 11.45 13.25
C LEU A 127 12.01 10.77 14.47
N GLY A 128 12.64 11.54 15.36
CA GLY A 128 13.34 11.00 16.53
C GLY A 128 12.40 10.32 17.53
N GLN A 129 11.24 10.92 17.79
CA GLN A 129 10.17 10.32 18.62
C GLN A 129 9.63 9.05 17.97
N THR A 130 9.41 9.07 16.65
CA THR A 130 8.87 7.90 15.94
C THR A 130 9.86 6.74 15.97
N ILE A 131 11.16 7.00 15.74
CA ILE A 131 12.22 5.98 15.89
C ILE A 131 12.31 5.47 17.34
N THR A 132 12.20 6.35 18.32
CA THR A 132 12.18 5.95 19.74
C THR A 132 11.01 5.01 20.03
N ASN A 133 9.81 5.34 19.53
CA ASN A 133 8.64 4.47 19.66
C ASN A 133 8.87 3.11 18.98
N LEU A 134 9.41 3.10 17.76
CA LEU A 134 9.75 1.88 17.03
C LEU A 134 10.76 1.01 17.80
N ASN A 135 11.79 1.60 18.38
CA ASN A 135 12.75 0.89 19.23
C ASN A 135 12.06 0.26 20.45
N ASN A 136 11.11 0.97 21.07
CA ASN A 136 10.40 0.49 22.25
C ASN A 136 9.47 -0.69 21.94
N ILE A 137 8.86 -0.73 20.75
CA ILE A 137 7.95 -1.81 20.36
C ILE A 137 8.65 -2.96 19.62
N ASN A 138 9.92 -2.80 19.23
CA ASN A 138 10.63 -3.79 18.45
C ASN A 138 10.74 -5.14 19.19
N ASN A 139 10.35 -6.22 18.51
CA ASN A 139 10.27 -7.59 19.03
C ASN A 139 9.36 -7.74 20.25
N THR A 140 8.34 -6.89 20.38
CA THR A 140 7.35 -6.96 21.46
C THR A 140 5.97 -7.38 20.96
N VAL A 141 5.05 -7.61 21.91
CA VAL A 141 3.62 -7.70 21.65
C VAL A 141 2.96 -6.45 22.22
N ILE A 142 2.27 -5.68 21.38
CA ILE A 142 1.55 -4.47 21.80
C ILE A 142 0.04 -4.72 21.78
N THR A 143 -0.68 -3.98 22.62
CA THR A 143 -2.15 -3.92 22.58
C THR A 143 -2.59 -2.57 22.01
N ASN A 144 -3.79 -2.50 21.45
CA ASN A 144 -4.36 -1.24 20.95
C ASN A 144 -4.69 -0.31 22.10
N THR A 145 -3.75 0.55 22.47
CA THR A 145 -3.98 1.58 23.51
C THR A 145 -4.34 2.93 22.92
N ASN A 146 -3.88 3.23 21.70
CA ASN A 146 -4.03 4.54 21.07
C ASN A 146 -4.85 4.45 19.79
N GLU A 147 -6.06 5.03 19.83
CA GLU A 147 -6.93 5.20 18.67
C GLU A 147 -6.92 6.68 18.26
N VAL A 148 -6.65 6.95 16.99
CA VAL A 148 -6.63 8.30 16.44
C VAL A 148 -7.83 8.47 15.52
N PRO A 149 -8.86 9.23 15.92
CA PRO A 149 -10.01 9.47 15.08
C PRO A 149 -9.66 10.48 13.98
N LEU A 150 -9.93 10.10 12.74
CA LEU A 150 -9.69 10.91 11.56
C LEU A 150 -10.99 11.05 10.74
N ASP A 151 -11.21 12.24 10.19
CA ASP A 151 -12.26 12.50 9.22
C ASP A 151 -11.68 12.41 7.80
N GLY A 152 -12.10 11.38 7.05
CA GLY A 152 -11.76 11.16 5.64
C GLY A 152 -12.96 11.33 4.71
N THR A 153 -13.91 12.20 5.08
CA THR A 153 -15.09 12.53 4.25
C THR A 153 -14.85 13.68 3.27
N ALA A 154 -13.65 14.25 3.25
CA ALA A 154 -13.26 15.28 2.31
C ALA A 154 -13.27 14.78 0.85
N VAL A 155 -13.46 15.71 -0.08
CA VAL A 155 -13.32 15.43 -1.51
C VAL A 155 -11.88 15.00 -1.81
N PRO A 156 -11.65 13.98 -2.65
CA PRO A 156 -10.31 13.62 -3.10
C PRO A 156 -9.59 14.80 -3.73
N LEU A 157 -8.28 14.87 -3.56
CA LEU A 157 -7.43 15.86 -4.19
C LEU A 157 -7.61 15.85 -5.71
N THR A 158 -7.65 17.05 -6.29
CA THR A 158 -7.62 17.25 -7.73
C THR A 158 -6.27 16.82 -8.32
N PRO A 159 -6.18 16.54 -9.63
CA PRO A 159 -4.91 16.17 -10.26
C PRO A 159 -3.79 17.20 -10.04
N GLN A 160 -4.12 18.50 -10.01
CA GLN A 160 -3.15 19.55 -9.75
C GLN A 160 -2.64 19.52 -8.31
N GLU A 161 -3.52 19.27 -7.34
CA GLU A 161 -3.13 19.12 -5.93
C GLU A 161 -2.29 17.86 -5.69
N VAL A 162 -2.61 16.76 -6.37
CA VAL A 162 -1.79 15.53 -6.34
C VAL A 162 -0.39 15.80 -6.90
N GLN A 163 -0.27 16.51 -8.02
CA GLN A 163 1.03 16.89 -8.58
C GLN A 163 1.82 17.78 -7.62
N ASN A 164 1.17 18.77 -7.00
CA ASN A 164 1.81 19.63 -6.01
C ASN A 164 2.28 18.82 -4.79
N LEU A 165 1.45 17.87 -4.32
CA LEU A 165 1.77 16.99 -3.20
C LEU A 165 2.98 16.10 -3.53
N PHE A 166 3.01 15.46 -4.69
CA PHE A 166 4.15 14.64 -5.11
C PHE A 166 5.39 15.48 -5.42
N GLY A 167 5.23 16.73 -5.84
CA GLY A 167 6.36 17.67 -5.97
C GLY A 167 6.99 18.00 -4.62
N ALA A 168 6.19 18.15 -3.56
CA ALA A 168 6.66 18.40 -2.20
C ALA A 168 7.15 17.12 -1.48
N TYR A 169 6.51 15.98 -1.74
CA TYR A 169 6.77 14.69 -1.11
C TYR A 169 6.94 13.60 -2.19
N PRO A 170 8.07 13.57 -2.91
CA PRO A 170 8.27 12.68 -4.06
C PRO A 170 8.23 11.19 -3.70
N ASN A 171 8.57 10.86 -2.46
CA ASN A 171 8.56 9.48 -1.96
C ASN A 171 7.15 8.92 -1.72
N LEU A 172 6.12 9.78 -1.82
CA LEU A 172 4.73 9.35 -1.69
C LEU A 172 4.19 8.68 -2.96
N ALA A 173 4.71 9.05 -4.14
CA ALA A 173 4.20 8.56 -5.41
C ALA A 173 4.22 7.03 -5.53
N PRO A 174 5.29 6.29 -5.14
CA PRO A 174 5.29 4.83 -5.18
C PRO A 174 4.18 4.16 -4.33
N VAL A 175 3.65 4.86 -3.32
CA VAL A 175 2.63 4.33 -2.40
C VAL A 175 1.21 4.66 -2.88
N CYS A 176 1.02 5.83 -3.49
CA CYS A 176 -0.30 6.40 -3.76
C CYS A 176 -0.59 6.74 -5.22
N ASP A 177 0.36 6.58 -6.14
CA ASP A 177 0.13 6.85 -7.55
C ASP A 177 -0.98 5.95 -8.14
N GLY A 178 -1.78 6.53 -9.04
CA GLY A 178 -2.95 5.88 -9.61
C GLY A 178 -4.15 5.72 -8.65
N ARG A 179 -4.05 6.16 -7.39
CA ARG A 179 -5.13 6.09 -6.39
C ARG A 179 -5.69 7.48 -6.08
N GLN A 180 -6.95 7.52 -5.64
CA GLN A 180 -7.50 8.74 -5.05
C GLN A 180 -6.75 9.07 -3.76
N ILE A 181 -6.37 10.32 -3.57
CA ILE A 181 -5.74 10.80 -2.33
C ILE A 181 -6.77 11.65 -1.59
N ILE A 182 -7.12 11.25 -0.37
CA ILE A 182 -8.11 11.93 0.46
C ILE A 182 -7.38 12.57 1.65
N PRO A 183 -7.43 13.91 1.81
CA PRO A 183 -6.93 14.55 3.01
C PRO A 183 -7.79 14.12 4.20
N THR A 184 -7.12 13.78 5.29
CA THR A 184 -7.76 13.44 6.56
C THR A 184 -7.45 14.50 7.60
N PHE A 185 -8.42 14.73 8.48
CA PHE A 185 -8.32 15.76 9.52
C PHE A 185 -8.62 15.16 10.89
N PRO A 186 -8.07 15.73 11.98
CA PRO A 186 -8.56 15.41 13.32
C PRO A 186 -10.06 15.61 13.42
N GLN A 187 -10.76 14.69 14.08
CA GLN A 187 -12.22 14.76 14.22
C GLN A 187 -12.66 16.10 14.84
N GLY A 188 -13.62 16.77 14.21
CA GLY A 188 -14.11 18.10 14.63
C GLY A 188 -13.40 19.29 13.98
N ALA A 189 -12.34 19.07 13.21
CA ALA A 189 -11.93 20.01 12.18
C ALA A 189 -13.04 20.12 11.12
N VAL A 190 -13.12 21.22 10.38
CA VAL A 190 -14.19 21.47 9.39
C VAL A 190 -13.71 21.07 7.99
N PRO A 191 -13.90 19.81 7.52
CA PRO A 191 -13.89 19.55 6.09
C PRO A 191 -15.20 20.03 5.48
N VAL A 192 -15.20 20.25 4.16
CA VAL A 192 -16.45 20.25 3.38
C VAL A 192 -16.82 18.78 3.18
N PRO A 193 -17.79 18.23 3.94
CA PRO A 193 -18.03 16.79 3.93
C PRO A 193 -18.73 16.41 2.62
N VAL A 194 -18.38 15.26 2.04
CA VAL A 194 -19.20 14.64 1.01
C VAL A 194 -20.52 14.19 1.66
N PRO A 195 -21.69 14.69 1.22
CA PRO A 195 -22.96 14.36 1.85
C PRO A 195 -23.31 12.87 1.68
N GLY A 196 -23.76 12.23 2.76
CA GLY A 196 -24.22 10.84 2.73
C GLY A 196 -23.97 10.07 4.02
N PRO A 197 -24.42 8.81 4.11
CA PRO A 197 -24.10 7.93 5.24
C PRO A 197 -22.59 7.66 5.29
N THR A 198 -22.02 7.57 6.48
CA THR A 198 -20.60 7.26 6.69
C THR A 198 -20.40 5.88 7.32
N VAL A 199 -19.16 5.39 7.29
CA VAL A 199 -18.68 4.20 8.01
C VAL A 199 -17.30 4.52 8.60
N VAL A 200 -16.92 3.81 9.68
CA VAL A 200 -15.58 3.92 10.26
C VAL A 200 -14.76 2.71 9.82
N ILE A 201 -13.64 2.97 9.17
CA ILE A 201 -12.63 1.96 8.85
C ILE A 201 -11.47 2.07 9.83
N GLN A 202 -10.83 0.95 10.12
CA GLN A 202 -9.67 0.89 11.01
C GLN A 202 -8.44 0.54 10.19
N LEU A 203 -7.43 1.41 10.25
CA LEU A 203 -6.15 1.26 9.57
C LEU A 203 -5.05 1.25 10.62
N PHE A 204 -4.11 0.31 10.52
CA PHE A 204 -2.96 0.34 11.41
C PHE A 204 -2.00 1.46 11.03
N SER A 205 -1.56 2.14 12.07
CA SER A 205 -0.47 3.10 12.12
C SER A 205 0.60 2.50 13.04
N LEU A 206 1.85 2.98 12.96
CA LEU A 206 3.00 2.36 13.62
C LEU A 206 2.72 1.93 15.07
N ASP A 207 2.24 2.84 15.91
CA ASP A 207 1.93 2.59 17.33
C ASP A 207 0.43 2.74 17.68
N SER A 208 -0.42 2.91 16.67
CA SER A 208 -1.79 3.37 16.86
C SER A 208 -2.74 2.78 15.82
N VAL A 209 -4.05 2.95 16.05
CA VAL A 209 -5.08 2.61 15.07
C VAL A 209 -5.74 3.89 14.59
N PHE A 210 -5.68 4.16 13.29
CA PHE A 210 -6.44 5.23 12.67
C PHE A 210 -7.89 4.79 12.47
N LYS A 211 -8.82 5.49 13.12
CA LYS A 211 -10.26 5.32 12.94
C LYS A 211 -10.75 6.37 11.95
N VAL A 212 -10.72 6.03 10.66
CA VAL A 212 -11.08 6.96 9.60
C VAL A 212 -12.57 6.87 9.30
N THR A 213 -13.28 7.98 9.49
CA THR A 213 -14.68 8.11 9.06
C THR A 213 -14.71 8.42 7.58
N VAL A 214 -15.37 7.58 6.78
CA VAL A 214 -15.39 7.68 5.32
C VAL A 214 -16.83 7.59 4.80
N PRO A 215 -17.14 8.16 3.62
CA PRO A 215 -18.43 7.98 2.99
C PRO A 215 -18.70 6.49 2.73
N ARG A 216 -19.90 6.01 3.07
CA ARG A 216 -20.30 4.63 2.78
C ARG A 216 -20.42 4.50 1.26
N PRO A 217 -19.76 3.50 0.63
CA PRO A 217 -20.01 3.20 -0.77
C PRO A 217 -21.50 2.95 -0.95
N THR A 218 -22.18 3.77 -1.76
CA THR A 218 -23.54 3.46 -2.19
C THR A 218 -23.45 2.16 -2.94
N ARG A 219 -23.98 1.07 -2.37
CA ARG A 219 -24.17 -0.17 -3.12
C ARG A 219 -25.03 0.22 -4.32
N TYR A 220 -24.43 0.24 -5.51
CA TYR A 220 -25.19 0.19 -6.75
C TYR A 220 -26.06 -1.06 -6.61
N THR A 221 -27.36 -0.85 -6.39
CA THR A 221 -28.35 -1.92 -6.47
C THR A 221 -28.28 -2.33 -7.93
N ASN A 222 -27.56 -3.42 -8.18
CA ASN A 222 -27.36 -3.96 -9.51
C ASN A 222 -28.70 -4.57 -9.90
N ASN A 223 -29.61 -3.72 -10.38
CA ASN A 223 -30.93 -4.09 -10.89
C ASN A 223 -30.75 -4.66 -12.30
N ASN A 224 -29.86 -5.64 -12.46
CA ASN A 224 -29.69 -6.41 -13.69
C ASN A 224 -30.50 -7.71 -13.57
N ASN A 225 -31.82 -7.55 -13.44
CA ASN A 225 -32.78 -8.53 -13.93
C ASN A 225 -32.93 -8.31 -15.43
N ASN A 226 -31.90 -8.62 -16.22
CA ASN A 226 -32.03 -8.67 -17.67
C ASN A 226 -31.34 -9.92 -18.22
N HIS A 227 -32.19 -10.81 -18.70
CA HIS A 227 -31.95 -11.69 -19.84
C HIS A 227 -30.83 -12.74 -19.69
N ARG A 228 -31.15 -13.82 -18.97
CA ARG A 228 -30.66 -15.16 -19.33
C ARG A 228 -31.20 -15.50 -20.72
N GLN A 229 -30.44 -15.18 -21.77
CA GLN A 229 -30.58 -15.86 -23.04
C GLN A 229 -29.76 -17.15 -22.99
N ASP A 230 -30.53 -18.22 -23.05
CA ASP A 230 -30.17 -19.58 -23.38
C ASP A 230 -29.14 -19.61 -24.52
N SER A 231 -28.01 -20.27 -24.31
CA SER A 231 -26.97 -20.43 -25.33
C SER A 231 -26.28 -21.78 -25.17
N GLY A 232 -26.86 -22.78 -25.84
CA GLY A 232 -26.09 -23.64 -26.73
C GLY A 232 -25.30 -24.76 -26.08
N SER A 233 -25.98 -25.87 -25.80
CA SER A 233 -25.40 -27.22 -25.74
C SER A 233 -24.57 -27.49 -27.00
N ARG A 234 -23.24 -27.52 -26.87
CA ARG A 234 -22.34 -28.15 -27.84
C ARG A 234 -21.75 -29.42 -27.25
N GLU A 235 -22.51 -30.48 -27.51
CA GLU A 235 -22.19 -31.88 -27.39
C GLU A 235 -20.89 -32.20 -28.15
N ARG A 236 -19.83 -32.54 -27.42
CA ARG A 236 -18.58 -33.06 -28.00
C ARG A 236 -18.57 -34.57 -27.90
N HIS A 237 -18.87 -35.23 -29.02
CA HIS A 237 -18.54 -36.62 -29.28
C HIS A 237 -17.04 -36.88 -29.05
N ARG A 238 -16.72 -37.70 -28.05
CA ARG A 238 -15.41 -38.38 -27.92
C ARG A 238 -15.49 -39.73 -28.65
N GLN A 239 -14.96 -39.79 -29.87
CA GLN A 239 -14.60 -41.06 -30.50
C GLN A 239 -13.29 -41.56 -29.91
N GLY A 240 -13.32 -42.77 -29.35
CA GLY A 240 -12.16 -43.51 -28.90
C GLY A 240 -11.57 -44.35 -30.02
N HIS A 241 -10.26 -44.27 -30.22
CA HIS A 241 -9.48 -45.28 -30.93
C HIS A 241 -8.03 -45.23 -30.46
N ARG A 242 -7.58 -46.29 -29.79
CA ARG A 242 -6.21 -46.81 -29.93
C ARG A 242 -6.11 -48.23 -29.37
N GLN A 243 -6.16 -49.18 -30.30
CA GLN A 243 -5.53 -50.49 -30.16
C GLN A 243 -4.00 -50.32 -30.25
N GLY A 244 -3.28 -51.17 -29.54
CA GLY A 244 -1.81 -51.26 -29.62
C GLY A 244 -1.31 -52.49 -28.89
N HIS A 245 -1.48 -53.66 -29.51
CA HIS A 245 -0.70 -54.86 -29.21
C HIS A 245 0.62 -54.79 -29.99
N ARG A 246 1.74 -54.89 -29.29
CA ARG A 246 2.80 -55.90 -29.51
C ARG A 246 3.81 -55.82 -28.38
#